data_AF-A0A9P6BW06-F1
#
_entry.id   AF-A0A9P6BW06-F1
#
_cell.length_a   1.000
_cell.length_b   1.000
_cell.length_c   1.000
_cell.angle_alpha   90.00
_cell.angle_beta   90.00
_cell.angle_gamma   90.00
#
_symmetry.space_group_name_H-M   'P 1'
#
loop_
_entity.id
_entity.type
_entity.pdbx_description
1 polymer ?
#
loop_
_entity_poly.entity_id
_entity_poly.type
_entity_poly.pdbx_seq_one_letter_code
_entity_poly.pdbx_strand_id
1 'polypeptide(L)'
;MARGPFLIILDGLDECKSKEAQCQIIELIKLQLKDSGASSLLWMICSQPEPHLKRVVHKAEAEGLCWVEELWIDDPEAQSDTEFYLRDEFHRISKKHPDILGEREDVAT
;
A
#
# COMPACT_ATOMS: atom_id res chain seq x y z
N MET A 1 15.38 -26.85 -14.74
CA MET A 1 14.25 -26.29 -13.97
C MET A 1 14.18 -24.81 -14.31
N ALA A 2 13.08 -24.33 -14.89
CA ALA A 2 12.89 -22.90 -15.08
C ALA A 2 12.70 -22.26 -13.69
N ARG A 3 13.49 -21.22 -13.38
CA ARG A 3 13.27 -20.43 -12.16
C ARG A 3 11.97 -19.65 -12.32
N GLY A 4 11.17 -19.61 -11.26
CA GLY A 4 9.97 -18.76 -11.22
C GLY A 4 10.31 -17.28 -11.36
N PRO A 5 9.32 -16.42 -11.60
CA PRO A 5 9.54 -15.00 -11.72
C PRO A 5 10.03 -14.40 -10.39
N PHE A 6 10.90 -13.40 -10.48
CA PHE A 6 11.33 -12.53 -9.40
C PHE A 6 10.34 -11.37 -9.27
N LEU A 7 9.75 -11.21 -8.08
CA LEU A 7 8.89 -10.07 -7.77
C LEU A 7 9.74 -8.91 -7.22
N ILE A 8 9.60 -7.73 -7.82
CA ILE A 8 10.12 -6.46 -7.30
C ILE A 8 8.94 -5.66 -6.77
N ILE A 9 9.03 -5.24 -5.52
CA ILE A 9 8.01 -4.42 -4.84
C ILE A 9 8.59 -3.02 -4.64
N LEU A 10 7.89 -2.01 -5.13
CA LEU A 10 8.17 -0.60 -4.89
C LEU A 10 7.07 -0.04 -3.99
N ASP A 11 7.36 0.07 -2.70
CA ASP A 11 6.42 0.58 -1.70
C ASP A 11 6.69 2.07 -1.43
N GLY A 12 5.68 2.91 -1.64
CA GLY A 12 5.77 4.37 -1.50
C GLY A 12 6.45 5.06 -2.67
N LEU A 13 6.08 4.75 -3.92
CA LEU A 13 6.65 5.44 -5.09
C LEU A 13 6.47 6.98 -4.99
N ASP A 14 5.35 7.43 -4.43
CA ASP A 14 5.00 8.83 -4.21
C ASP A 14 5.95 9.57 -3.24
N GLU A 15 6.73 8.86 -2.42
CA GLU A 15 7.73 9.46 -1.51
C GLU A 15 9.01 9.90 -2.25
N CYS A 16 9.12 9.62 -3.55
CA CYS A 16 10.21 10.15 -4.37
C CYS A 16 10.12 11.68 -4.46
N LYS A 17 11.25 12.36 -4.28
CA LYS A 17 11.34 13.84 -4.23
C LYS A 17 10.86 14.58 -5.48
N SER A 18 10.75 13.91 -6.63
CA SER A 18 10.38 14.52 -7.91
C SER A 18 9.25 13.74 -8.56
N LYS A 19 8.17 14.44 -8.94
CA LYS A 19 7.04 13.88 -9.69
C LYS A 19 7.48 13.34 -11.05
N GLU A 20 8.47 13.97 -11.65
CA GLU A 20 9.08 13.55 -12.91
C GLU A 20 9.80 12.21 -12.73
N ALA A 21 10.59 12.06 -11.65
CA ALA A 21 11.28 10.81 -11.34
C ALA A 21 10.28 9.65 -11.12
N GLN A 22 9.19 9.92 -10.39
CA GLN A 22 8.12 8.95 -10.18
C GLN A 22 7.51 8.45 -11.51
N CYS A 23 7.17 9.38 -12.42
CA CYS A 23 6.64 9.03 -13.73
C CYS A 23 7.67 8.30 -14.59
N GLN A 24 8.94 8.69 -14.51
CA GLN A 24 10.03 8.04 -15.26
C GLN A 24 10.22 6.58 -14.82
N ILE A 25 10.12 6.29 -13.53
CA ILE A 25 10.18 4.90 -13.02
C ILE A 25 9.10 4.05 -13.67
N ILE A 26 7.84 4.53 -13.72
CA ILE A 26 6.74 3.80 -14.34
C ILE A 26 6.98 3.62 -15.85
N GLU A 27 7.43 4.66 -16.56
CA GLU A 27 7.72 4.55 -17.99
C GLU A 27 8.87 3.57 -18.30
N LEU A 28 9.90 3.50 -17.45
CA LEU A 28 10.98 2.51 -17.59
C LEU A 28 10.46 1.08 -17.41
N ILE A 29 9.58 0.86 -16.43
CA ILE A 29 8.94 -0.45 -16.22
C ILE A 29 8.07 -0.80 -17.44
N LYS A 30 7.28 0.15 -17.96
CA LYS A 30 6.46 -0.07 -19.16
C LYS A 30 7.31 -0.45 -20.38
N LEU A 31 8.44 0.21 -20.59
CA LEU A 31 9.38 -0.15 -21.67
C LEU A 31 9.89 -1.58 -21.49
N GLN A 32 10.28 -1.96 -20.27
CA GLN A 32 10.70 -3.32 -19.96
C GLN A 32 9.59 -4.34 -20.24
N LEU A 33 8.36 -4.08 -19.83
CA LEU A 33 7.22 -4.97 -20.07
C LEU A 33 6.89 -5.15 -21.56
N LYS A 34 7.14 -4.13 -22.39
CA LYS A 34 6.92 -4.19 -23.85
C LYS A 34 8.05 -4.90 -24.60
N ASP A 35 9.30 -4.66 -24.22
CA ASP A 35 10.47 -5.21 -24.90
C ASP A 35 10.77 -6.65 -24.47
N SER A 36 10.30 -7.06 -23.28
CA SER A 36 10.62 -8.37 -22.70
C SER A 36 9.47 -9.36 -22.90
N GLY A 37 9.55 -10.24 -23.89
CA GLY A 37 8.77 -11.49 -23.85
C GLY A 37 9.09 -12.27 -22.56
N ALA A 38 8.16 -13.09 -22.06
CA ALA A 38 8.27 -13.95 -20.86
C ALA A 38 9.34 -13.50 -19.83
N SER A 39 9.25 -12.25 -19.39
CA SER A 39 10.24 -11.69 -18.47
C SER A 39 10.14 -12.43 -17.15
N SER A 40 11.27 -12.84 -16.58
CA SER A 40 11.29 -13.44 -15.24
C SER A 40 11.12 -12.38 -14.15
N LEU A 41 10.60 -11.19 -14.47
CA LEU A 41 10.40 -10.08 -13.53
C LEU A 41 8.91 -9.74 -13.46
N LEU A 42 8.42 -9.63 -12.24
CA LEU A 42 7.09 -9.11 -11.91
C LEU A 42 7.29 -7.83 -11.09
N TRP A 43 6.40 -6.87 -11.29
CA TRP A 43 6.42 -5.60 -10.58
C TRP A 43 5.14 -5.44 -9.78
N MET A 44 5.28 -4.98 -8.53
CA MET A 44 4.18 -4.48 -7.72
C MET A 44 4.56 -3.09 -7.23
N ILE A 45 3.73 -2.09 -7.52
CA ILE A 45 3.95 -0.71 -7.13
C ILE A 45 2.82 -0.32 -6.19
N CYS A 46 3.18 0.14 -4.99
CA CYS A 46 2.26 0.68 -4.00
C CYS A 46 2.56 2.17 -3.88
N SER A 47 1.52 3.00 -4.01
CA SER A 47 1.65 4.46 -3.88
C SER A 47 0.33 5.11 -3.51
N GLN A 48 0.41 6.33 -2.98
CA GLN A 48 -0.77 7.18 -2.89
C GLN A 48 -1.36 7.48 -4.28
N PRO A 49 -2.68 7.72 -4.39
CA PRO A 49 -3.39 7.95 -5.64
C PRO A 49 -3.16 9.38 -6.19
N GLU A 50 -1.92 9.85 -6.26
CA GLU A 50 -1.58 11.19 -6.75
C GLU A 50 -1.96 11.38 -8.24
N PRO A 51 -2.47 12.56 -8.66
CA PRO A 51 -3.01 12.74 -10.02
C PRO A 51 -2.03 12.43 -11.17
N HIS A 52 -0.74 12.75 -11.02
CA HIS A 52 0.25 12.45 -12.06
C HIS A 52 0.57 10.95 -12.15
N LEU A 53 0.57 10.23 -11.02
CA LEU A 53 0.72 8.78 -10.99
C LEU A 53 -0.49 8.10 -11.63
N LYS A 54 -1.71 8.46 -11.22
CA LYS A 54 -2.96 7.92 -11.81
C LYS A 54 -2.96 8.01 -13.32
N ARG A 55 -2.56 9.17 -13.87
CA ARG A 55 -2.51 9.38 -15.33
C ARG A 55 -1.58 8.38 -16.04
N VAL A 56 -0.38 8.16 -15.51
CA VAL A 56 0.61 7.26 -16.15
C VAL A 56 0.19 5.80 -15.96
N VAL A 57 -0.33 5.45 -14.79
CA VAL A 57 -0.82 4.11 -14.45
C VAL A 57 -2.04 3.72 -15.28
N HIS A 58 -3.07 4.56 -15.39
CA HIS A 58 -4.24 4.26 -16.25
C HIS A 58 -3.86 4.12 -17.73
N LYS A 59 -2.85 4.85 -18.19
CA LYS A 59 -2.32 4.66 -19.54
C LYS A 59 -1.68 3.27 -19.68
N ALA A 60 -0.93 2.81 -18.69
CA ALA A 60 -0.32 1.48 -18.69
C ALA A 60 -1.38 0.36 -18.63
N GLU A 61 -2.41 0.55 -17.82
CA GLU A 61 -3.56 -0.35 -17.71
C GLU A 61 -4.33 -0.44 -19.04
N ALA A 62 -4.63 0.69 -19.68
CA ALA A 62 -5.28 0.73 -20.99
C ALA A 62 -4.43 0.08 -22.11
N GLU A 63 -3.10 0.08 -21.95
CA GLU A 63 -2.16 -0.63 -22.82
C GLU A 63 -2.06 -2.14 -22.50
N GLY A 64 -2.76 -2.62 -21.48
CA GLY A 64 -2.78 -4.03 -21.05
C GLY A 64 -1.50 -4.47 -20.34
N LEU A 65 -0.71 -3.54 -19.80
CA LEU A 65 0.60 -3.84 -19.19
C LEU A 65 0.50 -4.19 -17.71
N CYS A 66 -0.55 -3.72 -17.03
CA CYS A 66 -0.78 -3.98 -15.61
C CYS A 66 -2.27 -3.98 -15.29
N TRP A 67 -2.59 -4.41 -14.09
CA TRP A 67 -3.88 -4.21 -13.43
C TRP A 67 -3.67 -3.26 -12.24
N VAL A 68 -4.71 -2.54 -11.87
CA VAL A 68 -4.66 -1.53 -10.79
C VAL A 68 -5.71 -1.89 -9.76
N GLU A 69 -5.31 -1.88 -8.49
CA GLU A 69 -6.21 -2.04 -7.34
C GLU A 69 -6.13 -0.79 -6.49
N GLU A 70 -7.26 -0.11 -6.29
CA GLU A 70 -7.36 0.99 -5.34
C GLU A 70 -7.90 0.46 -4.01
N LEU A 71 -7.08 0.57 -2.95
CA LEU A 71 -7.46 0.17 -1.60
C LEU A 71 -8.20 1.32 -0.91
N TRP A 72 -9.42 1.05 -0.48
CA TRP A 72 -10.29 2.00 0.19
C TRP A 72 -10.20 1.84 1.71
N ILE A 73 -10.02 2.95 2.43
CA ILE A 73 -9.92 2.96 3.91
C ILE A 73 -11.31 2.88 4.57
N ASP A 74 -12.37 3.16 3.82
CA ASP A 74 -13.75 3.14 4.29
C ASP A 74 -14.44 1.77 4.22
N ASP A 75 -13.67 0.70 4.00
CA ASP A 75 -14.16 -0.67 4.09
C ASP A 75 -14.66 -0.99 5.52
N PRO A 76 -15.95 -1.30 5.72
CA PRO A 76 -16.52 -1.50 7.06
C PRO A 76 -15.90 -2.67 7.82
N GLU A 77 -15.46 -3.72 7.12
CA GLU A 77 -14.82 -4.89 7.72
C GLU A 77 -13.41 -4.51 8.22
N ALA A 78 -12.61 -3.85 7.39
CA ALA A 78 -11.29 -3.35 7.76
C ALA A 78 -11.34 -2.35 8.92
N GLN A 79 -12.37 -1.49 8.98
CA GLN A 79 -12.59 -0.58 10.10
C GLN A 79 -12.94 -1.33 11.39
N SER A 80 -13.84 -2.30 11.31
CA SER A 80 -14.22 -3.16 12.45
C SER A 80 -13.01 -3.92 12.99
N ASP A 81 -12.21 -4.52 12.12
CA ASP A 81 -10.99 -5.25 12.49
C ASP A 81 -9.95 -4.34 13.13
N THR A 82 -9.77 -3.13 12.58
CA THR A 82 -8.87 -2.13 13.15
C THR A 82 -9.34 -1.66 14.52
N GLU A 83 -10.63 -1.40 14.69
CA GLU A 83 -11.20 -1.04 15.98
C GLU A 83 -11.00 -2.15 17.02
N PHE A 84 -11.28 -3.40 16.64
CA PHE A 84 -11.10 -4.56 17.50
C PHE A 84 -9.65 -4.68 17.97
N TYR A 85 -8.70 -4.62 17.02
CA TYR A 85 -7.26 -4.68 17.31
C TYR A 85 -6.81 -3.56 18.24
N LEU A 86 -7.21 -2.31 17.95
CA LEU A 86 -6.82 -1.16 18.77
C LEU A 86 -7.39 -1.25 20.18
N ARG A 87 -8.64 -1.68 20.34
CA ARG A 87 -9.25 -1.87 21.67
C ARG A 87 -8.52 -2.94 22.48
N ASP A 88 -8.19 -4.08 21.87
CA ASP A 88 -7.45 -5.14 22.55
C ASP A 88 -6.04 -4.68 22.96
N GLU A 89 -5.33 -4.01 22.06
CA GLU A 89 -3.98 -3.52 22.34
C GLU A 89 -3.96 -2.40 23.38
N PHE A 90 -4.92 -1.47 23.35
CA PHE A 90 -5.04 -0.47 24.42
C PHE A 90 -5.39 -1.09 25.76
N HIS A 91 -6.24 -2.13 25.79
CA HIS A 91 -6.51 -2.89 27.01
C HIS A 91 -5.29 -3.66 27.51
N ARG A 92 -4.47 -4.19 26.61
CA ARG A 92 -3.20 -4.85 26.95
C ARG A 92 -2.20 -3.86 27.53
N ILE A 93 -2.07 -2.68 26.92
CA ILE A 93 -1.21 -1.60 27.40
C ILE A 93 -1.68 -1.11 28.78
N SER A 94 -2.99 -0.93 28.97
CA SER A 94 -3.53 -0.44 30.25
C SER A 94 -3.27 -1.38 31.41
N LYS A 95 -3.41 -2.70 31.20
CA LYS A 95 -3.04 -3.71 32.19
C LYS A 95 -1.55 -3.72 32.52
N LYS A 96 -0.70 -3.37 31.55
CA LYS A 96 0.76 -3.39 31.71
C LYS A 96 1.29 -2.12 32.41
N HIS A 97 0.56 -1.01 32.30
CA HIS A 97 0.96 0.30 32.81
C HIS A 97 -0.15 0.94 33.67
N PRO A 98 -0.55 0.31 34.79
CA PRO A 98 -1.62 0.80 35.65
C PRO A 98 -1.26 2.12 36.36
N ASP A 99 0.01 2.47 36.43
CA ASP A 99 0.55 3.69 37.04
C ASP A 99 0.49 4.93 36.13
N ILE A 100 0.41 4.72 34.80
CA ILE A 100 0.40 5.81 33.81
C ILE A 100 -1.04 6.25 33.48
N LEU A 101 -1.98 5.33 33.57
CA LEU A 101 -3.40 5.56 33.31
C LEU A 101 -4.09 5.59 34.67
N GLY A 102 -4.23 6.80 35.24
CA GLY A 102 -4.90 7.00 36.53
C GLY A 102 -6.24 6.25 36.61
N GLU A 103 -6.59 5.82 37.83
CA GLU A 103 -7.78 5.01 38.09
C GLU A 103 -9.00 5.59 37.35
N ARG A 104 -9.69 4.74 36.59
CA ARG A 104 -10.96 5.11 35.96
C ARG A 104 -11.89 5.62 37.06
N GLU A 105 -12.26 6.89 37.02
CA GLU A 105 -13.47 7.34 37.68
C GLU A 105 -14.63 6.67 36.96
N ASP A 106 -15.12 5.56 37.53
CA ASP A 106 -16.36 4.94 37.11
C ASP A 106 -17.49 5.95 37.29
N VAL A 107 -17.89 6.61 36.20
CA VAL A 107 -19.10 7.44 36.18
C VAL A 107 -20.29 6.48 36.28
N ALA A 108 -20.73 6.25 37.51
CA ALA A 108 -21.97 5.56 37.83
C ALA A 108 -23.14 6.27 37.11
N THR A 109 -23.89 5.51 36.33
CA THR A 109 -25.22 5.91 35.84
C THR A 109 -26.28 5.29 36.73
#